data_AF-A0A239C4Z5-F1
#
_entry.id   AF-A0A239C4Z5-F1
#
_cell.length_a   1.000
_cell.length_b   1.000
_cell.length_c   1.000
_cell.angle_alpha   90.00
_cell.angle_beta   90.00
_cell.angle_gamma   90.00
#
_symmetry.space_group_name_H-M   'P 1'
#
loop_
_entity.id
_entity.type
_entity.pdbx_description
1 polymer ?
#
loop_
_entity_poly.entity_id
_entity_poly.type
_entity_poly.pdbx_seq_one_letter_code
_entity_poly.pdbx_strand_id
1 'polypeptide(L)'
;MKIEYWTALEEVFAEVLAEKSLPFSAFGSEDGSGAERKAHAYGRKASPLRHHWLLLVPHATCDAFTIELGWSSLPEPPSPGAQQAPVAPRHAARLDNYLCRLGRLLDDTPRSDSWWWVENRFSKPERQVSAFLTQAQPRLSHVLARNRVREPALEALSQVEQFGLPFLERHK
;
A
#
# COMPACT_ATOMS: atom_id res chain seq x y z
N MET A 1 -11.93 0.36 4.22
CA MET A 1 -12.00 1.08 2.94
C MET A 1 -13.17 0.56 2.11
N LYS A 2 -13.93 1.44 1.41
CA LYS A 2 -14.98 1.01 0.45
C LYS A 2 -14.39 0.14 -0.68
N ILE A 3 -15.16 -0.84 -1.16
CA ILE A 3 -14.71 -1.81 -2.18
C ILE A 3 -14.39 -1.11 -3.51
N GLU A 4 -15.16 -0.09 -3.87
CA GLU A 4 -14.97 0.70 -5.08
C GLU A 4 -13.65 1.46 -5.04
N TYR A 5 -13.30 2.05 -3.90
CA TYR A 5 -11.99 2.70 -3.73
C TYR A 5 -10.87 1.67 -3.75
N TRP A 6 -11.04 0.51 -3.09
CA TRP A 6 -9.99 -0.50 -3.06
C TRP A 6 -9.68 -1.04 -4.46
N THR A 7 -10.71 -1.36 -5.23
CA THR A 7 -10.59 -1.80 -6.63
C THR A 7 -9.88 -0.75 -7.49
N ALA A 8 -10.34 0.50 -7.41
CA ALA A 8 -9.72 1.60 -8.15
C ALA A 8 -8.27 1.85 -7.70
N LEU A 9 -7.95 1.65 -6.42
CA LEU A 9 -6.60 1.82 -5.89
C LEU A 9 -5.65 0.79 -6.48
N GLU A 10 -6.03 -0.49 -6.55
CA GLU A 10 -5.18 -1.55 -7.11
C GLU A 10 -4.82 -1.26 -8.58
N GLU A 11 -5.79 -0.81 -9.38
CA GLU A 11 -5.57 -0.42 -10.78
C GLU A 11 -4.66 0.81 -10.90
N VAL A 12 -5.04 1.89 -10.21
CA VAL A 12 -4.32 3.18 -10.32
C VAL A 12 -2.91 3.06 -9.73
N PHE A 13 -2.72 2.26 -8.69
CA PHE A 13 -1.40 2.01 -8.13
C PHE A 13 -0.51 1.26 -9.11
N ALA A 14 -1.03 0.24 -9.80
CA ALA A 14 -0.28 -0.46 -10.85
C ALA A 14 0.07 0.46 -12.03
N GLU A 15 -0.87 1.31 -12.47
CA GLU A 15 -0.64 2.31 -13.51
C GLU A 15 0.46 3.29 -13.11
N VAL A 16 0.35 3.89 -11.92
CA VAL A 16 1.33 4.88 -11.44
C VAL A 16 2.70 4.25 -11.17
N LEU A 17 2.74 3.01 -10.68
CA LEU A 17 3.99 2.26 -10.49
C LEU A 17 4.73 2.10 -11.84
N ALA A 18 3.99 1.78 -12.89
CA ALA A 18 4.51 1.68 -14.25
C ALA A 18 4.90 3.06 -14.83
N GLU A 19 4.06 4.10 -14.66
CA GLU A 19 4.35 5.48 -15.08
C GLU A 19 5.66 5.99 -14.45
N LYS A 20 5.88 5.71 -13.16
CA LYS A 20 7.12 6.05 -12.44
C LYS A 20 8.31 5.14 -12.73
N SER A 21 8.13 4.10 -13.55
CA SER A 21 9.19 3.12 -13.88
C SER A 21 9.84 2.50 -12.63
N LEU A 22 9.05 2.28 -11.57
CA LEU A 22 9.57 1.67 -10.35
C LEU A 22 9.80 0.16 -10.58
N PRO A 23 10.88 -0.43 -10.06
CA PRO A 23 11.35 -1.76 -10.46
C PRO A 23 10.57 -2.91 -9.82
N PHE A 24 9.27 -2.76 -9.57
CA PHE A 24 8.42 -3.78 -8.95
C PHE A 24 7.33 -4.23 -9.92
N SER A 25 6.99 -5.52 -9.88
CA SER A 25 5.94 -6.11 -10.70
C SER A 25 4.88 -6.72 -9.81
N ALA A 26 3.62 -6.68 -10.26
CA ALA A 26 2.51 -7.32 -9.57
C ALA A 26 2.80 -8.83 -9.33
N PHE A 27 2.68 -9.27 -8.08
CA PHE A 27 2.78 -10.68 -7.72
C PHE A 27 1.51 -11.43 -8.09
N GLY A 28 1.64 -12.68 -8.56
CA GLY A 28 0.50 -13.47 -9.05
C GLY A 28 0.03 -13.08 -10.45
N SER A 29 0.86 -12.36 -11.22
CA SER A 29 0.58 -11.96 -12.62
C SER A 29 0.74 -13.10 -13.64
N GLU A 30 1.32 -14.24 -13.27
CA GLU A 30 1.48 -15.39 -14.17
C GLU A 30 0.41 -16.43 -13.86
N ASP A 31 -0.69 -16.38 -14.61
CA ASP A 31 -1.45 -17.54 -15.09
C ASP A 31 -2.58 -17.00 -15.98
N GLY A 32 -2.48 -17.29 -17.28
CA GLY A 32 -3.29 -16.73 -18.36
C GLY A 32 -4.78 -17.14 -18.37
N SER A 33 -5.51 -16.83 -17.30
CA SER A 33 -6.97 -16.84 -17.26
C SER A 33 -7.45 -15.40 -17.12
N GLY A 34 -8.18 -14.89 -18.13
CA GLY A 34 -8.61 -13.49 -18.27
C GLY A 34 -9.59 -12.95 -17.22
N ALA A 35 -9.34 -13.19 -15.93
CA ALA A 35 -9.89 -12.42 -14.83
C ALA A 35 -8.91 -11.28 -14.53
N GLU A 36 -9.41 -10.04 -14.46
CA GLU A 36 -8.65 -8.88 -13.96
C GLU A 36 -8.11 -9.21 -12.56
N ARG A 37 -6.81 -9.54 -12.48
CA ARG A 37 -6.16 -9.90 -11.23
C ARG A 37 -5.79 -8.64 -10.46
N LYS A 38 -6.32 -8.55 -9.26
CA LYS A 38 -6.10 -7.49 -8.29
C LYS A 38 -4.83 -7.79 -7.48
N ALA A 39 -3.74 -7.08 -7.79
CA ALA A 39 -2.48 -7.25 -7.08
C ALA A 39 -2.40 -6.26 -5.92
N HIS A 40 -2.40 -6.78 -4.70
CA HIS A 40 -2.10 -6.03 -3.48
C HIS A 40 -0.62 -6.14 -3.08
N ALA A 41 0.16 -6.93 -3.82
CA ALA A 41 1.57 -7.19 -3.58
C ALA A 41 2.37 -6.99 -4.87
N TYR A 42 3.47 -6.25 -4.78
CA TYR A 42 4.38 -5.95 -5.88
C TYR A 42 5.79 -6.36 -5.46
N GLY A 43 6.39 -7.25 -6.22
CA GLY A 43 7.66 -7.89 -5.90
C GLY A 43 8.74 -7.60 -6.93
N ARG A 44 9.99 -7.71 -6.49
CA ARG A 44 11.14 -7.84 -7.38
C ARG A 44 12.19 -8.73 -6.76
N LYS A 45 12.89 -9.49 -7.59
CA LYS A 45 14.08 -10.23 -7.16
C LYS A 45 15.24 -9.25 -7.03
N ALA A 46 15.76 -9.10 -5.81
CA ALA A 46 16.88 -8.19 -5.53
C ALA A 46 18.23 -8.90 -5.61
N SER A 47 18.28 -10.16 -5.14
CA SER A 47 19.43 -11.05 -5.22
C SER A 47 18.95 -12.52 -5.29
N PRO A 48 19.84 -13.51 -5.47
CA PRO A 48 19.45 -14.92 -5.44
C PRO A 48 18.75 -15.36 -4.14
N LEU A 49 19.02 -14.67 -3.03
CA LEU A 49 18.52 -15.00 -1.69
C LEU A 49 17.55 -13.97 -1.14
N ARG A 50 17.20 -12.93 -1.91
CA ARG A 50 16.39 -11.81 -1.42
C ARG A 50 15.41 -11.30 -2.46
N HIS A 51 14.15 -11.23 -2.06
CA HIS A 51 13.04 -10.62 -2.79
C HIS A 51 12.61 -9.36 -2.05
N HIS A 52 12.45 -8.26 -2.77
CA HIS A 52 11.89 -7.02 -2.22
C HIS A 52 10.39 -6.96 -2.50
N TRP A 53 9.63 -6.44 -1.54
CA TRP A 53 8.18 -6.40 -1.58
C TRP A 53 7.65 -5.00 -1.26
N LEU A 54 6.58 -4.61 -1.97
CA LEU A 54 5.67 -3.53 -1.65
C LEU A 54 4.26 -4.12 -1.52
N LEU A 55 3.61 -3.94 -0.39
CA LEU A 55 2.25 -4.42 -0.14
C LEU A 55 1.33 -3.23 0.10
N LEU A 56 0.22 -3.20 -0.61
CA LEU A 56 -0.90 -2.31 -0.35
C LEU A 56 -1.74 -2.87 0.78
N VAL A 57 -1.95 -2.07 1.82
CA VAL A 57 -2.72 -2.47 3.01
C VAL A 57 -3.86 -1.49 3.24
N PRO A 58 -5.13 -1.89 3.06
CA PRO A 58 -6.26 -1.01 3.31
C PRO A 58 -6.50 -0.84 4.82
N HIS A 59 -6.98 0.34 5.22
CA HIS A 59 -7.45 0.54 6.58
C HIS A 59 -8.76 -0.22 6.81
N ALA A 60 -8.88 -0.88 7.97
CA ALA A 60 -10.04 -1.72 8.29
C ALA A 60 -11.36 -0.92 8.30
N THR A 61 -11.35 0.27 8.89
CA THR A 61 -12.58 1.05 9.16
C THR A 61 -12.71 2.35 8.37
N CYS A 62 -11.65 2.78 7.68
CA CYS A 62 -11.57 4.09 7.05
C CYS A 62 -11.29 3.95 5.55
N ASP A 63 -11.55 5.02 4.80
CA ASP A 63 -11.18 5.14 3.39
C ASP A 63 -9.75 5.68 3.30
N ALA A 64 -8.82 4.84 3.77
CA ALA A 64 -7.38 5.11 3.78
C ALA A 64 -6.63 3.81 3.50
N PHE A 65 -5.37 3.93 3.09
CA PHE A 65 -4.47 2.80 2.90
C PHE A 65 -3.06 3.17 3.38
N THR A 66 -2.22 2.15 3.53
CA THR A 66 -0.79 2.30 3.77
C THR A 66 -0.01 1.36 2.85
N ILE A 67 1.29 1.55 2.80
CA ILE A 67 2.23 0.69 2.08
C ILE A 67 3.12 0.03 3.11
N GLU A 68 3.18 -1.30 3.08
CA GLU A 68 4.21 -2.06 3.76
C GLU A 68 5.31 -2.42 2.77
N LEU A 69 6.58 -2.28 3.16
CA LEU A 69 7.71 -2.60 2.31
C LEU A 69 8.81 -3.31 3.08
N GLY A 70 9.58 -4.12 2.38
CA GLY A 70 10.70 -4.83 2.95
C GLY A 70 11.20 -5.94 2.05
N TRP A 71 11.69 -7.01 2.65
CA TRP A 71 12.24 -8.16 1.95
C TRP A 71 11.88 -9.49 2.58
N SER A 72 11.99 -10.53 1.77
CA SER A 72 11.84 -11.92 2.17
C SER A 72 12.94 -12.76 1.50
N SER A 73 13.35 -13.83 2.15
CA SER A 73 14.18 -14.86 1.51
C SER A 73 13.36 -15.75 0.57
N LEU A 74 12.04 -15.78 0.74
CA LEU A 74 11.10 -16.55 -0.08
C LEU A 74 10.56 -15.71 -1.26
N PRO A 75 10.23 -16.37 -2.39
CA PRO A 75 9.68 -15.71 -3.57
C PRO A 75 8.20 -15.31 -3.43
N GLU A 76 7.57 -15.63 -2.30
CA GLU A 76 6.20 -15.24 -1.98
C GLU A 76 6.18 -13.99 -1.08
N PRO A 77 5.17 -13.12 -1.24
CA PRO A 77 5.03 -11.95 -0.40
C PRO A 77 4.74 -12.37 1.06
N PRO A 78 5.37 -11.74 2.05
CA PRO A 78 5.00 -11.95 3.44
C PRO A 78 3.54 -11.52 3.66
N SER A 79 2.82 -12.20 4.55
CA SER A 79 1.43 -11.82 4.83
C SER A 79 1.36 -10.42 5.45
N PRO A 80 0.42 -9.55 5.00
CA PRO A 80 0.24 -8.22 5.58
C PRO A 80 0.05 -8.29 7.10
N GLY A 81 0.75 -7.44 7.85
CA GLY A 81 0.65 -7.42 9.31
C GLY A 81 1.24 -8.64 10.05
N ALA A 82 1.95 -9.55 9.36
CA ALA A 82 2.55 -10.74 9.99
C ALA A 82 3.75 -10.45 10.91
N GLN A 83 4.29 -9.22 10.94
CA GLN A 83 5.37 -8.90 11.85
C GLN A 83 4.88 -8.66 13.29
N GLN A 84 5.01 -9.72 14.07
CA GLN A 84 5.07 -9.69 15.52
C GLN A 84 6.37 -8.97 15.94
N ALA A 85 6.20 -7.89 16.71
CA ALA A 85 7.19 -6.91 17.18
C ALA A 85 7.78 -5.94 16.13
N PRO A 86 7.60 -4.61 16.31
CA PRO A 86 8.12 -3.61 15.38
C PRO A 86 9.64 -3.50 15.51
N VAL A 87 10.39 -4.30 14.76
CA VAL A 87 11.83 -4.10 14.63
C VAL A 87 12.06 -2.78 13.93
N ALA A 88 12.78 -1.85 14.58
CA ALA A 88 13.07 -0.56 13.96
C ALA A 88 13.90 -0.76 12.68
N PRO A 89 13.72 0.07 11.63
CA PRO A 89 14.42 -0.08 10.36
C PRO A 89 15.95 -0.22 10.49
N ARG A 90 16.54 0.46 11.47
CA ARG A 90 17.98 0.37 11.80
C ARG A 90 18.48 -1.02 12.24
N HIS A 91 17.58 -1.90 12.67
CA HIS A 91 17.89 -3.26 13.11
C HIS A 91 17.49 -4.32 12.07
N ALA A 92 16.93 -3.90 10.93
CA ALA A 92 16.37 -4.80 9.93
C ALA A 92 17.43 -5.69 9.25
N ALA A 93 18.66 -5.21 9.07
CA ALA A 93 19.71 -5.88 8.29
C ALA A 93 20.04 -7.33 8.69
N ARG A 94 19.73 -7.74 9.92
CA ARG A 94 19.99 -9.10 10.44
C ARG A 94 18.83 -10.08 10.21
N LEU A 95 17.73 -9.62 9.63
CA LEU A 95 16.53 -10.42 9.46
C LEU A 95 16.46 -11.00 8.05
N ASP A 96 16.15 -12.29 7.97
CA ASP A 96 15.86 -12.97 6.70
C ASP A 96 14.59 -12.41 6.04
N ASN A 97 13.62 -12.03 6.88
CA ASN A 97 12.36 -11.44 6.48
C ASN A 97 12.13 -10.16 7.27
N TYR A 98 11.95 -9.06 6.55
CA TYR A 98 11.62 -7.77 7.12
C TYR A 98 10.47 -7.13 6.37
N LEU A 99 9.50 -6.59 7.07
CA LEU A 99 8.41 -5.83 6.46
C LEU A 99 7.98 -4.73 7.43
N CYS A 100 7.93 -3.49 6.96
CA CYS A 100 7.49 -2.37 7.78
C CYS A 100 6.63 -1.41 6.97
N ARG A 101 5.78 -0.65 7.65
CA ARG A 101 5.05 0.45 7.00
C ARG A 101 6.03 1.51 6.52
N LEU A 102 5.82 2.01 5.30
CA LEU A 102 6.62 3.06 4.69
C LEU A 102 6.72 4.30 5.60
N GLY A 103 5.64 4.66 6.30
CA GLY A 103 5.64 5.78 7.25
C GLY A 103 6.71 5.67 8.34
N ARG A 104 7.12 4.45 8.72
CA ARG A 104 8.21 4.24 9.68
C ARG A 104 9.61 4.52 9.12
N LEU A 105 9.75 4.64 7.80
CA LEU A 105 10.97 5.10 7.16
C LEU A 105 11.01 6.62 7.02
N LEU A 106 9.84 7.27 6.95
CA LEU A 106 9.72 8.71 6.77
C LEU A 106 10.10 9.47 8.04
N ASP A 107 9.73 8.92 9.19
CA ASP A 107 10.02 9.50 10.49
C ASP A 107 10.81 8.51 11.36
N ASP A 108 12.02 8.90 11.79
CA ASP A 108 12.80 8.18 12.81
C ASP A 108 12.08 8.14 14.18
N THR A 109 10.91 8.78 14.29
CA THR A 109 10.00 8.65 15.42
C THR A 109 8.99 7.51 15.23
N PRO A 110 8.88 6.57 16.19
CA PRO A 110 8.05 5.35 16.10
C PRO A 110 6.52 5.59 16.13
N ARG A 111 6.05 6.82 15.85
CA ARG A 111 4.63 7.21 15.97
C ARG A 111 3.98 7.71 14.68
N SER A 112 4.73 7.95 13.60
CA SER A 112 4.14 8.38 12.34
C SER A 112 3.64 7.16 11.56
N ASP A 113 2.41 6.79 11.84
CA ASP A 113 1.69 5.81 11.04
C ASP A 113 1.12 6.54 9.82
N SER A 114 1.92 6.65 8.75
CA SER A 114 1.49 7.35 7.55
C SER A 114 0.40 6.55 6.84
N TRP A 115 -0.83 7.06 6.97
CA TRP A 115 -2.01 6.63 6.22
C TRP A 115 -2.32 7.67 5.15
N TRP A 116 -2.48 7.22 3.91
CA TRP A 116 -2.97 8.05 2.82
C TRP A 116 -4.49 7.99 2.80
N TRP A 117 -5.11 9.14 3.04
CA TRP A 117 -6.57 9.27 3.09
C TRP A 117 -7.12 9.48 1.69
N VAL A 118 -7.99 8.57 1.24
CA VAL A 118 -8.71 8.72 -0.03
C VAL A 118 -9.89 9.67 0.13
N GLU A 119 -10.56 9.59 1.29
CA GLU A 119 -11.65 10.49 1.64
C GLU A 119 -11.58 10.82 3.12
N ASN A 120 -11.37 12.10 3.44
CA ASN A 120 -11.18 12.55 4.80
C ASN A 120 -12.54 12.65 5.51
N ARG A 121 -12.86 11.68 6.38
CA ARG A 121 -14.15 11.64 7.10
C ARG A 121 -14.18 12.54 8.35
N PHE A 122 -13.06 13.08 8.80
CA PHE A 122 -12.97 13.84 10.05
C PHE A 122 -13.49 15.29 9.99
N SER A 123 -14.00 15.76 8.85
CA SER A 123 -14.49 17.13 8.70
C SER A 123 -16.00 17.33 8.90
N LYS A 124 -16.75 16.30 9.35
CA LYS A 124 -18.18 16.45 9.63
C LYS A 124 -18.50 16.19 11.12
N PRO A 125 -19.07 17.18 11.86
CA PRO A 125 -19.48 16.99 13.25
C PRO A 125 -20.56 15.89 13.34
N GLU A 126 -20.25 14.79 14.01
CA GLU A 126 -20.98 13.52 13.96
C GLU A 126 -22.34 13.48 14.69
N ARG A 127 -22.90 14.58 15.21
CA ARG A 127 -24.12 14.49 16.04
C ARG A 127 -25.47 14.70 15.36
N GLN A 128 -25.56 14.91 14.04
CA GLN A 128 -26.87 15.12 13.39
C GLN A 128 -27.12 14.31 12.10
N VAL A 129 -26.21 13.43 11.69
CA VAL A 129 -26.25 12.89 10.31
C VAL A 129 -26.52 11.37 10.24
N SER A 130 -26.54 10.67 11.39
CA SER A 130 -26.79 9.23 11.45
C SER A 130 -28.22 8.80 11.09
N ALA A 131 -29.20 9.73 11.13
CA ALA A 131 -30.57 9.43 10.71
C ALA A 131 -30.86 9.69 9.22
N PHE A 132 -29.98 10.42 8.51
CA PHE A 132 -30.18 10.80 7.10
C PHE A 132 -29.28 10.05 6.10
N LEU A 133 -28.17 9.44 6.54
CA LEU A 133 -27.20 8.80 5.63
C LEU A 133 -27.49 7.35 5.26
N THR A 134 -28.53 6.75 5.84
CA THR A 134 -28.95 5.39 5.49
C THR A 134 -29.86 5.37 4.25
N GLN A 135 -30.29 6.53 3.75
CA GLN A 135 -31.05 6.65 2.51
C GLN A 135 -30.16 7.16 1.37
N ALA A 136 -29.83 6.25 0.45
CA ALA A 136 -29.24 6.54 -0.86
C ALA A 136 -27.90 7.29 -0.86
N GLN A 137 -26.82 6.67 -0.35
CA GLN A 137 -25.52 6.99 -0.95
C GLN A 137 -25.52 6.36 -2.37
N PRO A 138 -25.49 7.15 -3.45
CA PRO A 138 -25.38 6.60 -4.79
C PRO A 138 -24.10 5.75 -4.84
N ARG A 139 -24.19 4.57 -5.48
CA ARG A 139 -23.02 3.72 -5.73
C ARG A 139 -21.93 4.59 -6.33
N LEU A 140 -20.77 4.61 -5.69
CA LEU A 140 -19.63 5.40 -6.15
C LEU A 140 -19.24 4.90 -7.54
N SER A 141 -19.23 5.78 -8.55
CA SER A 141 -18.82 5.37 -9.88
C SER A 141 -17.34 5.03 -9.91
N HIS A 142 -16.96 4.06 -10.75
CA HIS A 142 -15.56 3.64 -10.89
C HIS A 142 -14.63 4.80 -11.27
N VAL A 143 -15.07 5.67 -12.19
CA VAL A 143 -14.34 6.87 -12.61
C VAL A 143 -14.08 7.81 -11.44
N LEU A 144 -15.10 8.04 -10.59
CA LEU A 144 -14.95 8.89 -9.42
C LEU A 144 -14.00 8.25 -8.40
N ALA A 145 -14.10 6.93 -8.19
CA ALA A 145 -13.19 6.20 -7.31
C ALA A 145 -11.73 6.34 -7.77
N ARG A 146 -11.46 6.11 -9.07
CA ARG A 146 -10.12 6.29 -9.68
C ARG A 146 -9.58 7.70 -9.47
N ASN A 147 -10.39 8.72 -9.73
CA ASN A 147 -9.98 10.11 -9.52
C ASN A 147 -9.64 10.42 -8.05
N ARG A 148 -10.35 9.80 -7.10
CA ARG A 148 -10.12 10.01 -5.66
C ARG A 148 -8.88 9.31 -5.13
N VAL A 149 -8.55 8.14 -5.65
CA VAL A 149 -7.36 7.38 -5.21
C VAL A 149 -6.08 7.79 -5.91
N ARG A 150 -6.16 8.44 -7.09
CA ARG A 150 -4.99 8.74 -7.92
C ARG A 150 -3.96 9.60 -7.24
N GLU A 151 -4.38 10.70 -6.63
CA GLU A 151 -3.47 11.64 -5.99
C GLU A 151 -2.81 11.02 -4.73
N PRO A 152 -3.57 10.38 -3.81
CA PRO A 152 -2.99 9.58 -2.73
C PRO A 152 -2.00 8.49 -3.20
N ALA A 153 -2.29 7.80 -4.31
CA ALA A 153 -1.40 6.77 -4.85
C ALA A 153 -0.11 7.37 -5.41
N LEU A 154 -0.19 8.51 -6.11
CA LEU A 154 0.96 9.26 -6.61
C LEU A 154 1.87 9.74 -5.47
N GLU A 155 1.28 10.29 -4.41
CA GLU A 155 2.03 10.68 -3.22
C GLU A 155 2.73 9.48 -2.59
N ALA A 156 1.99 8.39 -2.34
CA ALA A 156 2.51 7.20 -1.70
C ALA A 156 3.67 6.57 -2.51
N LEU A 157 3.54 6.49 -3.83
CA LEU A 157 4.63 5.98 -4.68
C LEU A 157 5.81 6.93 -4.81
N SER A 158 5.59 8.25 -4.70
CA SER A 158 6.70 9.21 -4.60
C SER A 158 7.48 9.02 -3.30
N GLN A 159 6.81 8.69 -2.19
CA GLN A 159 7.45 8.34 -0.93
C GLN A 159 8.21 7.00 -1.02
N VAL A 160 7.66 6.01 -1.74
CA VAL A 160 8.38 4.76 -2.05
C VAL A 160 9.66 5.06 -2.81
N GLU A 161 9.59 5.88 -3.85
CA GLU A 161 10.74 6.26 -4.67
C GLU A 161 11.81 6.99 -3.84
N GLN A 162 11.40 7.96 -3.04
CA GLN A 162 12.30 8.81 -2.26
C GLN A 162 12.93 8.11 -1.06
N PHE A 163 12.19 7.23 -0.36
CA PHE A 163 12.63 6.66 0.92
C PHE A 163 12.65 5.13 0.92
N GLY A 164 11.61 4.50 0.37
CA GLY A 164 11.46 3.04 0.34
C GLY A 164 12.53 2.35 -0.51
N LEU A 165 12.72 2.81 -1.74
CA LEU A 165 13.71 2.27 -2.67
C LEU A 165 15.13 2.39 -2.11
N PRO A 166 15.64 3.57 -1.71
CA PRO A 166 16.97 3.68 -1.11
C PRO A 166 17.15 2.82 0.15
N PHE A 167 16.11 2.64 0.96
CA PHE A 167 16.16 1.73 2.10
C PHE A 167 16.35 0.27 1.67
N LEU A 168 15.57 -0.20 0.70
CA LEU A 168 15.67 -1.56 0.16
C LEU A 168 17.01 -1.81 -0.55
N GLU A 169 17.50 -0.83 -1.31
CA GLU A 169 18.77 -0.91 -2.03
C GLU A 169 19.98 -1.07 -1.08
N ARG A 170 19.95 -0.42 0.10
CA ARG A 170 20.98 -0.58 1.14
C ARG A 170 20.99 -1.97 1.79
N HIS A 171 19.91 -2.73 1.62
CA HIS A 171 19.70 -4.04 2.24
C HIS A 171 19.43 -5.11 1.16
N LYS A 172 20.20 -5.13 0.07
CA LYS A 172 20.16 -6.19 -0.94
C LYS A 172 20.91 -7.46 -0.54
#